data_AF-A0A1E4I7M9-F1
#
_entry.id   AF-A0A1E4I7M9-F1
#
_cell.length_a   1.000
_cell.length_b   1.000
_cell.length_c   1.000
_cell.angle_alpha   90.00
_cell.angle_beta   90.00
_cell.angle_gamma   90.00
#
_symmetry.space_group_name_H-M   'P 1'
#
loop_
_entity.id
_entity.type
_entity.pdbx_description
1 polymer ?
#
loop_
_entity_poly.entity_id
_entity_poly.type
_entity_poly.pdbx_seq_one_letter_code
_entity_poly.pdbx_strand_id
1 'polypeptide(L)'
;MARTLDELDLLAAAVQRDGATTSGSTGQVVEHPALAGMRAHRQVFDKLLVRLALPDRDGELPATAYQQRARAGNTARWGNRGSA
;
A
#
# COMPACT_ATOMS: atom_id res chain seq x y z
N MET A 1 1.22 7.18 -14.28
CA MET A 1 1.32 7.69 -12.90
C MET A 1 0.07 8.49 -12.51
N ALA A 2 -0.32 9.49 -13.30
CA ALA A 2 -1.54 10.30 -13.05
C ALA A 2 -2.83 9.47 -12.89
N ARG A 3 -3.10 8.52 -13.80
CA ARG A 3 -4.35 7.75 -13.79
C ARG A 3 -4.67 7.02 -12.48
N THR A 4 -3.67 6.47 -11.79
CA THR A 4 -3.90 5.74 -10.52
C THR A 4 -4.27 6.67 -9.39
N LEU A 5 -3.79 7.92 -9.42
CA LEU A 5 -4.17 8.97 -8.47
C LEU A 5 -5.55 9.53 -8.82
N ASP A 6 -5.83 9.75 -10.11
CA ASP A 6 -7.15 10.18 -10.58
C ASP A 6 -8.26 9.19 -10.16
N GLU A 7 -8.00 7.88 -10.28
CA GLU A 7 -8.91 6.83 -9.84
C GLU A 7 -9.10 6.83 -8.32
N LEU A 8 -8.05 7.14 -7.55
CA LEU A 8 -8.09 7.30 -6.10
C LEU A 8 -8.98 8.48 -5.69
N ASP A 9 -8.92 9.59 -6.41
CA ASP A 9 -9.75 10.76 -6.17
C ASP A 9 -11.23 10.48 -6.46
N LEU A 10 -11.53 9.74 -7.53
CA LEU A 10 -12.89 9.29 -7.84
C LEU A 10 -13.46 8.39 -6.74
N LEU A 11 -12.66 7.44 -6.23
CA LEU A 11 -13.07 6.57 -5.13
C LEU A 11 -13.26 7.34 -3.83
N ALA A 12 -12.37 8.30 -3.53
CA ALA A 12 -12.50 9.16 -2.35
C ALA A 12 -13.76 10.02 -2.43
N ALA A 13 -14.07 10.60 -3.59
CA ALA A 13 -15.29 11.37 -3.81
C ALA A 13 -16.56 10.51 -3.62
N ALA A 14 -16.53 9.23 -4.02
CA ALA A 14 -17.63 8.31 -3.78
C ALA A 14 -17.84 8.06 -2.27
N VAL A 15 -16.76 7.79 -1.52
CA VAL A 15 -16.85 7.60 -0.05
C VAL A 15 -17.31 8.88 0.65
N GLN A 16 -16.88 10.05 0.20
CA GLN A 16 -17.32 11.32 0.80
C GLN A 16 -18.82 11.58 0.57
N ARG A 17 -19.34 11.21 -0.59
CA ARG A 17 -20.76 11.35 -0.93
C ARG A 17 -21.64 10.32 -0.21
N ASP A 18 -21.21 9.06 -0.22
CA ASP A 18 -22.05 7.91 0.15
C ASP A 18 -21.76 7.40 1.59
N GLY A 19 -20.68 7.87 2.20
CA GLY A 19 -20.22 7.46 3.53
C GLY A 19 -19.26 6.26 3.52
N ALA A 20 -18.71 5.94 4.70
CA ALA A 20 -17.76 4.83 4.87
C ALA A 20 -18.43 3.44 4.89
N THR A 21 -19.75 3.40 4.98
CA THR A 21 -20.55 2.17 5.02
C THR A 21 -21.72 2.28 4.06
N THR A 22 -22.14 1.16 3.47
CA THR A 22 -23.30 1.07 2.58
C THR A 22 -24.18 -0.13 2.95
N SER A 23 -25.39 -0.20 2.39
CA SER A 23 -26.24 -1.39 2.53
C SER A 23 -25.72 -2.51 1.65
N GLY A 24 -25.50 -3.67 2.25
CA GLY A 24 -25.26 -4.93 1.56
C GLY A 24 -26.53 -5.47 0.91
N SER A 25 -26.37 -6.55 0.15
CA SER A 25 -27.45 -7.18 -0.63
C SER A 25 -28.64 -7.68 0.20
N THR A 26 -28.43 -7.98 1.49
CA THR A 26 -29.48 -8.42 2.43
C THR A 26 -29.86 -7.33 3.44
N GLY A 27 -29.52 -6.07 3.18
CA GLY A 27 -29.86 -4.93 4.05
C GLY A 27 -28.90 -4.69 5.22
N GLN A 28 -27.85 -5.50 5.34
CA GLN A 28 -26.84 -5.36 6.40
C GLN A 28 -25.90 -4.19 6.12
N VAL A 29 -25.46 -3.48 7.16
CA VAL A 29 -24.44 -2.43 7.02
C VAL A 29 -23.08 -3.09 6.74
N VAL A 30 -22.48 -2.77 5.59
CA VAL A 30 -21.15 -3.25 5.19
C VAL A 30 -20.21 -2.08 4.90
N GLU A 31 -18.90 -2.35 4.89
CA GLU A 31 -17.90 -1.37 4.45
C GLU A 31 -18.16 -0.96 3.00
N HIS A 32 -18.02 0.34 2.70
CA HIS A 32 -18.19 0.86 1.36
C HIS A 32 -17.16 0.23 0.39
N PRO A 33 -17.57 -0.39 -0.74
CA PRO A 33 -16.64 -1.09 -1.65
C PRO A 33 -15.47 -0.25 -2.16
N ALA A 34 -15.68 1.07 -2.31
CA ALA A 34 -14.62 2.01 -2.70
C ALA A 34 -13.44 2.02 -1.73
N LEU A 35 -13.63 1.72 -0.43
CA LEU A 35 -12.53 1.63 0.54
C LEU A 35 -11.59 0.47 0.21
N ALA A 36 -12.12 -0.68 -0.21
CA ALA A 36 -11.31 -1.80 -0.69
C ALA A 36 -10.57 -1.43 -1.98
N GLY A 37 -11.23 -0.73 -2.90
CA GLY A 37 -10.61 -0.16 -4.10
C GLY A 37 -9.43 0.77 -3.76
N MET A 38 -9.62 1.73 -2.87
CA MET A 38 -8.57 2.68 -2.45
C MET A 38 -7.34 1.96 -1.88
N ARG A 39 -7.54 0.92 -1.06
CA ARG A 39 -6.43 0.08 -0.55
C ARG A 39 -5.65 -0.59 -1.69
N ALA A 40 -6.34 -1.14 -2.69
CA ALA A 40 -5.70 -1.74 -3.86
C ALA A 40 -4.91 -0.72 -4.69
N HIS A 41 -5.50 0.47 -4.99
CA HIS A 41 -4.80 1.52 -5.73
C HIS A 41 -3.56 2.03 -5.00
N ARG A 42 -3.62 2.21 -3.67
CA ARG A 42 -2.45 2.60 -2.85
C ARG A 42 -1.32 1.57 -2.91
N GLN A 43 -1.65 0.27 -2.89
CA GLN A 43 -0.64 -0.79 -3.04
C GLN A 43 0.01 -0.79 -4.43
N VAL A 44 -0.77 -0.51 -5.48
CA VAL A 44 -0.23 -0.39 -6.85
C VAL A 44 0.68 0.83 -6.95
N PHE A 45 0.27 1.95 -6.39
CA PHE A 45 1.07 3.17 -6.36
C PHE A 45 2.41 2.96 -5.64
N ASP A 46 2.40 2.35 -4.45
CA ASP A 46 3.61 2.00 -3.70
C ASP A 46 4.57 1.11 -4.51
N LYS A 47 4.05 0.04 -5.14
CA LYS A 47 4.85 -0.81 -6.04
C LYS A 47 5.46 -0.03 -7.20
N LEU A 48 4.75 0.95 -7.74
CA LEU A 48 5.25 1.78 -8.83
C LEU A 48 6.34 2.76 -8.34
N LEU A 49 6.19 3.36 -7.15
CA LEU A 49 7.21 4.20 -6.54
C LEU A 49 8.52 3.44 -6.33
N VAL A 50 8.43 2.21 -5.81
CA VAL A 50 9.59 1.31 -5.65
C VAL A 50 10.22 0.98 -7.00
N ARG A 51 9.41 0.72 -8.03
CA ARG A 51 9.91 0.41 -9.38
C ARG A 51 10.56 1.58 -10.08
N LEU A 52 10.07 2.80 -9.84
CA LEU A 52 10.66 4.03 -10.36
C LEU A 52 11.95 4.40 -9.62
N ALA A 53 12.28 3.71 -8.53
CA ALA A 53 13.42 4.01 -7.66
C ALA A 53 13.44 5.49 -7.28
N LEU A 54 12.27 6.05 -6.93
CA LEU A 54 12.21 7.42 -6.46
C LEU A 54 12.84 7.48 -5.08
N PRO A 55 13.73 8.46 -4.83
CA PRO A 55 14.27 8.68 -3.49
C PRO A 55 13.12 8.92 -2.50
N ASP A 56 13.25 8.38 -1.29
CA ASP A 56 12.38 8.77 -0.19
C ASP A 56 12.64 10.22 0.25
N ARG A 57 11.96 10.67 1.30
CA ARG A 57 12.10 12.06 1.77
C ARG A 57 13.52 12.41 2.22
N ASP A 58 14.32 11.42 2.58
CA ASP A 58 15.70 11.58 3.04
C ASP A 58 16.72 11.36 1.90
N GLY A 59 16.23 11.12 0.68
CA GLY A 59 17.06 10.90 -0.50
C GLY A 59 17.56 9.46 -0.67
N GLU A 60 17.12 8.53 0.19
CA GLU A 60 17.48 7.13 0.07
C GLU A 60 16.60 6.41 -0.96
N LEU A 61 17.21 5.52 -1.75
CA LEU A 61 16.45 4.70 -2.68
C LEU A 61 15.71 3.59 -1.91
N PRO A 62 14.42 3.34 -2.20
CA PRO A 62 13.66 2.31 -1.52
C PRO A 62 14.29 0.93 -1.78
N ALA A 63 14.51 0.18 -0.70
CA ALA A 63 15.08 -1.16 -0.80
C ALA A 63 14.14 -2.07 -1.61
N THR A 64 14.68 -2.71 -2.65
CA THR A 64 13.92 -3.64 -3.48
C THR A 64 13.43 -4.84 -2.67
N ALA A 65 12.36 -5.50 -3.11
CA ALA A 65 11.85 -6.71 -2.44
C ALA A 65 12.91 -7.80 -2.28
N TYR A 66 13.87 -7.89 -3.21
CA TYR A 66 15.02 -8.78 -3.10
C TYR A 66 15.94 -8.39 -1.94
N GLN A 67 16.31 -7.11 -1.85
CA GLN A 67 17.16 -6.61 -0.76
C GLN A 67 16.50 -6.79 0.61
N GLN A 68 15.19 -6.57 0.72
CA GLN A 68 14.46 -6.80 1.96
C GLN A 68 14.48 -8.28 2.40
N ARG A 69 14.24 -9.21 1.47
CA ARG A 69 14.35 -10.66 1.74
C ARG A 69 15.77 -11.08 2.11
N ALA A 70 16.77 -10.55 1.41
CA ALA A 70 18.18 -10.81 1.71
C ALA A 70 18.55 -10.31 3.12
N ARG A 71 18.13 -9.09 3.48
CA ARG A 71 18.30 -8.55 4.84
C ARG A 71 17.66 -9.46 5.88
N ALA A 72 16.37 -9.80 5.73
CA ALA A 72 15.66 -10.68 6.66
C ALA A 72 16.33 -12.05 6.81
N GLY A 73 16.77 -12.66 5.70
CA GLY A 73 17.52 -13.92 5.72
C GLY A 73 18.88 -13.78 6.42
N ASN A 74 19.56 -12.66 6.24
CA ASN A 74 20.81 -12.37 6.93
C ASN A 74 20.59 -12.18 8.44
N THR A 75 19.56 -11.43 8.85
CA THR A 75 19.21 -11.26 10.27
C THR A 75 18.83 -12.59 10.92
N ALA A 76 18.06 -13.43 10.23
CA ALA A 76 17.70 -14.77 10.73
C ALA A 76 18.93 -15.68 10.91
N ARG A 77 19.92 -15.59 10.00
CA ARG A 77 21.12 -16.45 10.02
C ARG A 77 22.22 -15.96 10.96
N TRP A 78 22.36 -14.65 11.15
CA TRP A 78 23.52 -14.05 11.80
C TRP A 78 23.16 -13.12 12.97
N GLY A 79 21.91 -12.69 13.09
CA GLY A 79 21.46 -11.76 14.13
C GLY A 79 21.58 -12.31 15.56
N ASN A 80 21.54 -13.63 15.74
CA ASN A 80 21.65 -14.27 17.06
C ASN A 80 23.08 -14.74 17.41
N ARG A 81 24.09 -14.41 16.58
CA ARG A 81 25.51 -14.78 16.79
C ARG A 81 26.41 -13.64 17.28
N GLY A 82 25.89 -12.41 17.34
CA GLY A 82 26.63 -11.22 17.79
C GLY A 82 26.28 -10.75 19.20
N SER A 83 25.37 -11.43 19.90
CA SER A 83 24.95 -11.14 21.27
C SER A 83 25.29 -12.31 22.18
N ALA A 84 26.57 -12.46 22.49
CA ALA A 84 27.13 -13.33 23.54
C ALA A 84 28.41 -12.68 24.07
#